data_AF-A0A7G2D9L7-F1
#
_entry.id   AF-A0A7G2D9L7-F1
#
_cell.length_a   1.000
_cell.length_b   1.000
_cell.length_c   1.000
_cell.angle_alpha   90.00
_cell.angle_beta   90.00
_cell.angle_gamma   90.00
#
_symmetry.space_group_name_H-M   'P 1'
#
loop_
_entity.id
_entity.type
_entity.pdbx_description
1 polymer ?
#
loop_
_entity_poly.entity_id
_entity_poly.type
_entity_poly.pdbx_seq_one_letter_code
_entity_poly.pdbx_strand_id
1 'polypeptide(L)'
;MRLVLKPLFEAELPADFSEVIKGKLMGEELRTGEEIEVELLGKPLRFKVVLAEPSPLKVRRNTRIEFSHGEVEVVDFEFDEPVNDVIPFDGGFVVVLEREVLILNQDWQKIYSDEFEDLNKVRVSKGKVVIIHGERKIRLVKP
;
A
#
# COMPACT_ATOMS: atom_id res chain seq x y z
N MET A 1 3.23 -14.38 12.69
CA MET A 1 1.93 -14.37 12.00
C MET A 1 1.14 -13.22 12.58
N ARG A 2 0.85 -12.21 11.75
CA ARG A 2 0.24 -10.95 12.18
C ARG A 2 -0.96 -10.66 11.29
N LEU A 3 -2.07 -10.26 11.91
CA LEU A 3 -3.29 -9.85 11.24
C LEU A 3 -3.67 -8.45 11.75
N VAL A 4 -3.81 -7.50 10.85
CA VAL A 4 -4.28 -6.14 11.15
C VAL A 4 -5.65 -5.95 10.52
N LEU A 5 -6.63 -5.60 11.36
CA LEU A 5 -8.02 -5.40 10.96
C LEU A 5 -8.42 -3.93 11.13
N LYS A 6 -9.13 -3.38 10.16
CA LYS A 6 -9.81 -2.08 10.27
C LYS A 6 -11.30 -2.32 10.50
N PRO A 7 -11.87 -1.90 11.64
CA PRO A 7 -13.32 -1.90 11.83
C PRO A 7 -14.00 -1.00 10.79
N LEU A 8 -15.07 -1.48 10.15
CA LEU A 8 -15.89 -0.70 9.21
C LEU A 8 -17.12 -0.10 9.90
N PHE A 9 -16.97 0.25 11.18
CA PHE A 9 -17.99 0.84 12.03
C PHE A 9 -17.34 1.80 13.03
N GLU A 10 -18.13 2.76 13.50
CA GLU A 10 -17.69 3.77 14.46
C GLU A 10 -18.14 3.37 15.87
N ALA A 11 -17.29 2.61 16.57
CA ALA A 11 -17.47 2.29 17.99
C ALA A 11 -16.12 2.01 18.64
N GLU A 12 -16.01 2.32 19.94
CA GLU A 12 -14.84 1.95 20.72
C GLU A 12 -14.79 0.42 20.92
N LEU A 13 -13.62 -0.16 20.66
CA LEU A 13 -13.37 -1.58 20.89
C LEU A 13 -12.84 -1.80 22.32
N PRO A 14 -13.40 -2.75 23.07
CA PRO A 14 -12.84 -3.16 24.37
C PRO A 14 -11.37 -3.63 24.25
N ALA A 15 -10.59 -3.47 25.32
CA ALA A 15 -9.16 -3.79 25.33
C ALA A 15 -8.85 -5.28 25.04
N ASP A 16 -9.79 -6.18 25.33
CA ASP A 16 -9.69 -7.63 25.13
C ASP A 16 -10.34 -8.12 23.82
N PHE A 17 -10.87 -7.21 23.01
CA PHE A 17 -11.63 -7.54 21.80
C PHE A 17 -10.82 -8.32 20.76
N SER A 18 -9.49 -8.15 20.74
CA SER A 18 -8.60 -8.88 19.84
C SER A 18 -8.59 -10.39 20.10
N GLU A 19 -8.72 -10.83 21.35
CA GLU A 19 -8.82 -12.25 21.69
C GLU A 19 -10.18 -12.84 21.31
N VAL A 20 -11.26 -12.05 21.45
CA VAL A 20 -12.61 -12.45 21.03
C VAL A 20 -12.63 -12.67 19.51
N ILE A 21 -12.11 -11.71 18.74
CA ILE A 21 -12.03 -11.83 17.28
C ILE A 21 -11.13 -13.00 16.86
N LYS A 22 -9.99 -13.21 17.54
CA LYS A 22 -9.12 -14.36 17.29
C LYS A 22 -9.83 -15.69 17.50
N GLY A 23 -10.65 -15.79 18.54
CA GLY A 23 -11.48 -16.97 18.80
C GLY A 23 -12.47 -17.23 17.66
N LYS A 24 -13.08 -16.18 17.12
CA LYS A 24 -14.06 -16.27 16.02
C LYS A 24 -13.43 -16.62 14.67
N LEU A 25 -12.24 -16.11 14.38
CA LEU A 25 -11.54 -16.33 13.11
C LEU A 25 -10.61 -17.55 13.14
N MET A 26 -10.53 -18.28 14.26
CA MET A 26 -9.59 -19.40 14.42
C MET A 26 -9.81 -20.47 13.34
N GLY A 27 -8.77 -20.73 12.54
CA GLY A 27 -8.82 -21.72 11.45
C GLY A 27 -9.22 -21.15 10.09
N GLU A 28 -9.70 -19.90 10.03
CA GLU A 28 -9.96 -19.19 8.77
C GLU A 28 -8.65 -18.84 8.05
N GLU A 29 -8.71 -18.79 6.72
CA GLU A 29 -7.61 -18.33 5.87
C GLU A 29 -7.96 -16.96 5.29
N LEU A 30 -7.13 -15.96 5.61
CA LEU A 30 -7.39 -14.55 5.36
C LEU A 30 -6.31 -13.94 4.45
N ARG A 31 -6.71 -12.96 3.63
CA ARG A 31 -5.83 -12.24 2.68
C ARG A 31 -5.89 -10.74 2.90
N THR A 32 -4.75 -10.08 2.73
CA THR A 32 -4.69 -8.62 2.69
C THR A 32 -5.66 -8.07 1.64
N GLY A 33 -6.43 -7.05 2.02
CA GLY A 33 -7.39 -6.37 1.15
C GLY A 33 -8.84 -6.89 1.24
N GLU A 34 -9.07 -8.08 1.78
CA GLU A 34 -10.42 -8.65 1.86
C GLU A 34 -11.28 -7.98 2.95
N GLU A 35 -12.60 -8.04 2.78
CA GLU A 35 -13.55 -7.72 3.84
C GLU A 35 -14.10 -9.00 4.46
N ILE A 36 -14.15 -9.02 5.79
CA ILE A 36 -14.68 -10.13 6.57
C ILE A 36 -15.83 -9.67 7.46
N GLU A 37 -16.76 -10.58 7.70
CA GLU A 37 -17.86 -10.38 8.63
C GLU A 37 -17.70 -11.34 9.82
N VAL A 38 -17.78 -10.79 11.03
CA VAL A 38 -17.71 -11.56 12.27
C VAL A 38 -18.97 -11.33 13.08
N GLU A 39 -19.71 -12.41 13.35
CA GLU A 39 -20.92 -12.34 14.15
C GLU A 39 -20.60 -12.30 15.66
N LEU A 40 -21.00 -11.20 16.29
CA LEU A 40 -20.82 -10.93 17.72
C LEU A 40 -22.13 -10.48 18.35
N LEU A 41 -22.58 -11.22 19.36
CA LEU A 41 -23.84 -10.96 20.08
C LEU A 41 -25.06 -10.83 19.14
N GLY A 42 -25.09 -11.63 18.06
CA GLY A 42 -26.16 -11.60 17.06
C GLY A 42 -26.11 -10.39 16.11
N LYS A 43 -25.02 -9.61 16.12
CA LYS A 43 -24.78 -8.53 15.16
C LYS A 43 -23.59 -8.85 14.25
N PRO A 44 -23.73 -8.70 12.93
CA PRO A 44 -22.60 -8.81 12.02
C PRO A 44 -21.72 -7.55 12.15
N LEU A 45 -20.45 -7.75 12.47
CA LEU A 45 -19.44 -6.70 12.47
C LEU A 45 -18.50 -6.91 11.29
N ARG A 46 -18.35 -5.87 10.47
CA ARG A 46 -17.50 -5.91 9.27
C ARG A 46 -16.13 -5.32 9.55
N PHE A 47 -15.10 -5.97 9.04
CA PHE A 47 -13.72 -5.54 9.13
C PHE A 47 -13.06 -5.66 7.76
N LYS A 48 -12.17 -4.72 7.43
CA LYS A 48 -11.23 -4.87 6.31
C LYS A 48 -9.92 -5.46 6.83
N VAL A 49 -9.39 -6.46 6.17
CA VAL A 49 -8.07 -7.02 6.45
C VAL A 49 -7.03 -6.09 5.85
N VAL A 50 -6.47 -5.21 6.68
CA VAL A 50 -5.43 -4.25 6.26
C VAL A 50 -4.11 -4.96 5.97
N LEU A 51 -3.78 -5.98 6.75
CA LEU A 51 -2.56 -6.75 6.57
C LEU A 51 -2.73 -8.18 7.10
N ALA A 52 -2.41 -9.17 6.26
CA ALA A 52 -2.22 -10.56 6.64
C ALA A 52 -0.75 -10.94 6.38
N GLU A 53 0.02 -11.29 7.42
CA GLU A 53 1.44 -11.58 7.29
C GLU A 53 1.81 -12.96 7.90
N PRO A 54 2.16 -13.96 7.06
CA PRO A 54 2.20 -13.93 5.59
C PRO A 54 0.80 -13.86 4.96
N SER A 55 0.68 -13.44 3.70
CA SER A 55 -0.59 -13.48 2.94
C SER A 55 -0.53 -14.61 1.89
N PRO A 56 -1.46 -15.58 1.87
CA PRO A 56 -2.58 -15.76 2.79
C PRO A 56 -2.13 -16.21 4.20
N LEU A 57 -2.88 -15.77 5.22
CA LEU A 57 -2.67 -16.10 6.62
C LEU A 57 -3.76 -17.05 7.12
N LYS A 58 -3.38 -18.24 7.57
CA LYS A 58 -4.29 -19.08 8.38
C LYS A 58 -4.23 -18.68 9.85
N VAL A 59 -5.36 -18.24 10.42
CA VAL A 59 -5.43 -17.79 11.82
C VAL A 59 -5.22 -18.97 12.77
N ARG A 60 -4.26 -18.81 13.68
CA ARG A 60 -3.87 -19.80 14.69
C ARG A 60 -3.73 -19.14 16.07
N ARG A 61 -3.57 -19.94 17.13
CA ARG A 61 -3.38 -19.44 18.51
C ARG A 61 -2.25 -18.42 18.66
N ASN A 62 -1.17 -18.56 17.89
CA ASN A 62 -0.03 -17.64 17.89
C ASN A 62 -0.18 -16.46 16.92
N THR A 63 -1.32 -16.32 16.24
CA THR A 63 -1.60 -15.16 15.40
C THR A 63 -1.86 -13.96 16.29
N ARG A 64 -1.11 -12.89 16.08
CA ARG A 64 -1.33 -11.60 16.75
C ARG A 64 -2.35 -10.80 15.94
N ILE A 65 -3.45 -10.41 16.58
CA ILE A 65 -4.48 -9.54 15.99
C ILE A 65 -4.32 -8.13 16.53
N GLU A 66 -4.31 -7.16 15.62
CA GLU A 66 -4.25 -5.73 15.92
C GLU A 66 -5.37 -4.99 15.20
N PHE A 67 -5.85 -3.89 15.79
CA PHE A 67 -6.83 -3.01 15.17
C PHE A 67 -6.18 -1.70 14.78
N SER A 68 -6.27 -1.36 13.50
CA SER A 68 -5.80 -0.05 13.01
C SER A 68 -6.87 1.00 13.32
N HIS A 69 -6.47 2.05 14.03
CA HIS A 69 -7.28 3.26 14.17
C HIS A 69 -6.75 4.27 13.16
N GLY A 70 -7.48 4.44 12.04
CA GLY A 70 -7.07 5.27 10.91
C GLY A 70 -7.31 4.61 9.54
N GLU A 71 -7.25 5.41 8.48
CA GLU A 71 -7.29 4.96 7.09
C GLU A 71 -5.88 4.62 6.62
N VAL A 72 -5.57 3.32 6.55
CA VAL A 72 -4.46 2.85 5.72
C VAL A 72 -5.05 2.53 4.37
N GLU A 73 -4.81 3.41 3.41
CA GLU A 73 -5.05 3.12 2.01
C GLU A 73 -3.83 2.38 1.46
N VAL A 74 -4.07 1.34 0.66
CA VAL A 74 -3.03 0.56 -0.01
C VAL A 74 -3.44 0.46 -1.46
N VAL A 75 -2.54 0.86 -2.36
CA VAL A 75 -2.71 0.73 -3.81
C VAL A 75 -1.48 0.02 -4.37
N ASP A 76 -1.72 -1.09 -5.03
CA ASP A 76 -0.71 -1.82 -5.77
C ASP A 76 -0.71 -1.32 -7.22
N PHE A 77 0.47 -0.93 -7.71
CA PHE A 77 0.69 -0.61 -9.11
C PHE A 77 1.43 -1.77 -9.76
N GLU A 78 0.82 -2.39 -10.77
CA GLU A 78 1.46 -3.40 -11.60
C GLU A 78 2.03 -2.74 -12.86
N PHE A 79 3.28 -3.08 -13.18
CA PHE A 79 3.99 -2.62 -14.38
C PHE A 79 4.43 -3.84 -15.19
N ASP A 80 4.37 -3.73 -16.52
CA ASP A 80 4.81 -4.80 -17.43
C ASP A 80 6.33 -5.00 -17.41
N GLU A 81 7.07 -4.00 -16.93
CA GLU A 81 8.53 -3.99 -16.80
C GLU A 81 8.96 -3.80 -15.33
N PRO A 82 10.17 -4.26 -14.95
CA PRO A 82 10.66 -4.11 -13.58
C PRO A 82 10.79 -2.66 -13.13
N VAL A 83 10.43 -2.40 -11.87
CA VAL A 83 10.70 -1.12 -11.22
C VAL A 83 12.18 -1.05 -10.83
N ASN A 84 12.91 -0.13 -11.44
CA ASN A 84 14.34 0.07 -11.20
C ASN A 84 14.63 0.95 -9.98
N ASP A 85 13.80 1.97 -9.73
CA ASP A 85 13.94 2.86 -8.58
C ASP A 85 12.61 3.56 -8.24
N VAL A 86 12.47 4.00 -6.99
CA VAL A 86 11.37 4.86 -6.53
C VAL A 86 11.95 5.98 -5.67
N ILE A 87 11.80 7.22 -6.16
CA ILE A 87 12.40 8.39 -5.54
C ILE A 87 11.31 9.24 -4.89
N PRO A 88 11.22 9.30 -3.55
CA PRO A 88 10.25 10.14 -2.86
C PRO A 88 10.65 11.61 -2.92
N PHE A 89 9.65 12.50 -2.96
CA PHE A 89 9.82 13.95 -2.82
C PHE A 89 8.56 14.61 -2.26
N ASP A 90 8.63 15.91 -1.94
CA ASP A 90 7.52 16.62 -1.29
C ASP A 90 6.19 16.54 -2.05
N GLY A 91 6.23 16.45 -3.38
CA GLY A 91 5.04 16.37 -4.23
C GLY A 91 4.53 14.96 -4.51
N GLY A 92 5.20 13.90 -4.04
CA GLY A 92 4.82 12.51 -4.26
C GLY A 92 6.01 11.60 -4.56
N PHE A 93 5.90 10.79 -5.62
CA PHE A 93 6.89 9.77 -5.97
C PHE A 93 7.25 9.83 -7.44
N VAL A 94 8.53 9.62 -7.76
CA VAL A 94 8.99 9.32 -9.12
C VAL A 94 9.30 7.85 -9.20
N VAL A 95 8.61 7.11 -10.07
CA VAL A 95 8.90 5.71 -10.34
C VAL A 95 9.70 5.64 -11.63
N VAL A 96 10.79 4.89 -11.59
CA VAL A 96 11.73 4.73 -12.69
C VAL A 96 11.67 3.28 -13.14
N LEU A 97 11.26 3.08 -14.40
CA LEU A 97 11.27 1.77 -15.06
C LEU A 97 12.54 1.62 -15.91
N GLU A 98 12.61 0.65 -16.82
CA GLU A 98 13.77 0.46 -17.72
C GLU A 98 13.92 1.65 -18.65
N ARG A 99 12.82 2.08 -19.25
CA ARG A 99 12.80 3.16 -20.25
C ARG A 99 11.77 4.25 -19.96
N GLU A 100 10.92 4.06 -18.97
CA GLU A 100 9.88 5.02 -18.60
C GLU A 100 10.22 5.76 -17.29
N VAL A 101 9.81 7.01 -17.20
CA VAL A 101 9.72 7.75 -15.94
C VAL A 101 8.29 8.24 -15.74
N LEU A 102 7.70 7.91 -14.60
CA LEU A 102 6.38 8.36 -14.21
C LEU A 102 6.40 9.06 -12.85
N ILE A 103 5.51 10.05 -12.69
CA ILE A 103 5.37 10.84 -11.47
C ILE A 103 3.97 10.65 -10.93
N LEU A 104 3.89 10.20 -9.69
CA LEU A 104 2.67 10.09 -8.90
C LEU A 104 2.62 11.25 -7.91
N ASN A 105 1.46 11.90 -7.77
CA ASN A 105 1.25 12.89 -6.71
C ASN A 105 1.01 12.21 -5.34
N GLN A 106 0.74 13.00 -4.29
CA GLN A 106 0.47 12.47 -2.95
C GLN A 106 -0.77 11.58 -2.87
N ASP A 107 -1.73 11.78 -3.76
CA ASP A 107 -2.96 10.98 -3.90
C ASP A 107 -2.78 9.79 -4.87
N TRP A 108 -1.53 9.46 -5.23
CA TRP A 108 -1.14 8.37 -6.12
C TRP A 108 -1.68 8.48 -7.55
N GLN A 109 -2.07 9.67 -7.98
CA GLN A 109 -2.49 9.92 -9.35
C GLN A 109 -1.27 10.15 -10.24
N LYS A 110 -1.25 9.48 -11.40
CA LYS A 110 -0.23 9.69 -12.42
C LYS A 110 -0.41 11.06 -13.07
N ILE A 111 0.54 11.96 -12.82
CA ILE A 111 0.53 13.35 -13.33
C ILE A 111 1.55 13.58 -14.44
N TYR A 112 2.51 12.66 -14.62
CA TYR A 112 3.47 12.65 -15.71
C TYR A 112 3.89 11.21 -16.02
N SER A 113 4.15 10.91 -17.28
CA SER A 113 4.67 9.63 -17.76
C SER A 113 5.24 9.85 -19.16
N ASP A 114 6.46 9.39 -19.38
CA ASP A 114 7.14 9.53 -20.66
C ASP A 114 8.24 8.47 -20.80
N GLU A 115 8.48 8.05 -22.03
CA GLU A 115 9.47 7.05 -22.40
C GLU A 115 10.72 7.71 -22.97
N PHE A 116 11.86 7.08 -22.71
CA PHE A 116 13.17 7.53 -23.16
C PHE A 116 13.89 6.36 -23.81
N GLU A 117 14.46 6.57 -25.00
CA GLU A 117 15.28 5.56 -25.66
C GLU A 117 16.51 5.19 -24.84
N ASP A 118 17.19 6.19 -24.29
CA ASP A 118 18.38 6.05 -23.43
C ASP A 118 18.13 6.77 -22.10
N LEU A 119 17.47 6.11 -21.15
CA LEU A 119 17.28 6.65 -19.80
C LEU A 119 18.53 6.41 -18.95
N ASN A 120 19.26 7.48 -18.60
CA ASN A 120 20.51 7.33 -17.86
C ASN A 120 20.35 7.47 -16.36
N LYS A 121 19.61 8.50 -15.92
CA LYS A 121 19.48 8.81 -14.49
C LYS A 121 18.31 9.75 -14.21
N VAL A 122 17.64 9.54 -13.09
CA VAL A 122 16.66 10.47 -12.53
C VAL A 122 17.16 11.04 -11.20
N ARG A 123 16.90 12.33 -10.98
CA ARG A 123 17.20 13.04 -9.73
C ARG A 123 16.05 13.95 -9.35
N VAL A 124 15.87 14.13 -8.04
CA VAL A 124 14.87 15.05 -7.51
C VAL A 124 15.54 16.06 -6.58
N SER A 125 15.15 17.33 -6.69
CA SER A 125 15.63 18.40 -5.80
C SER A 125 14.59 19.50 -5.67
N LYS A 126 14.21 19.83 -4.41
CA LYS A 126 13.27 20.92 -4.10
C LYS A 126 11.99 20.87 -4.95
N GLY A 127 11.39 19.69 -5.07
CA GLY A 127 10.15 19.46 -5.83
C GLY A 127 10.30 19.48 -7.36
N LYS A 128 11.52 19.48 -7.91
CA LYS A 128 11.76 19.38 -9.36
C LYS A 128 12.40 18.05 -9.70
N VAL A 129 11.94 17.44 -10.79
CA VAL A 129 12.49 16.19 -11.30
C VAL A 129 13.40 16.50 -12.48
N VAL A 130 14.60 15.93 -12.45
CA VAL A 130 15.61 16.04 -13.51
C VAL A 130 15.83 14.65 -14.09
N ILE A 131 15.53 14.51 -15.37
CA ILE A 131 15.71 13.27 -16.13
C ILE A 131 16.89 13.48 -17.08
N ILE A 132 17.94 12.68 -16.93
CA ILE A 132 19.10 12.68 -17.80
C ILE A 132 18.90 11.55 -18.81
N HIS A 133 18.90 11.88 -20.10
CA HIS A 133 18.62 10.93 -21.15
C HIS A 133 19.45 11.19 -22.41
N GLY A 134 19.73 10.14 -23.19
CA GLY A 134 20.69 10.18 -24.29
C GLY A 134 22.07 10.70 -23.84
N GLU A 135 22.94 11.04 -24.79
CA GLU A 135 24.31 11.42 -24.41
C GLU A 135 24.41 12.82 -23.77
N ARG A 136 23.51 13.74 -24.12
CA ARG A 136 23.66 15.19 -23.79
C ARG A 136 22.34 15.91 -23.54
N LYS A 137 21.27 15.19 -23.14
CA LYS A 137 19.96 15.80 -22.91
C LYS A 137 19.54 15.68 -21.44
N ILE A 138 18.87 16.73 -20.98
CA ILE A 138 18.17 16.72 -19.71
C ILE A 138 16.74 17.21 -19.94
N ARG A 139 15.80 16.65 -19.19
CA ARG A 139 14.44 17.17 -19.05
C ARG A 139 14.20 17.58 -17.61
N LEU A 140 13.65 18.78 -17.44
CA LEU A 140 13.23 19.31 -16.15
C LEU A 140 11.70 19.26 -16.08
N VAL A 141 11.18 18.55 -15.10
CA VAL A 141 9.74 18.48 -14.83
C VAL A 141 9.49 19.19 -13.50
N LYS A 142 8.51 20.09 -13.50
CA LYS A 142 7.97 20.73 -12.31
C LYS A 142 6.53 20.21 -12.13
N PRO A 143 6.33 19.19 -11.30
CA PRO A 143 5.01 18.66 -10.96
C PRO A 143 4.13 19.70 -10.28
#